data_AF-A0A965CU86-F1
#
_entry.id   AF-A0A965CU86-F1
#
_cell.length_a   1.000
_cell.length_b   1.000
_cell.length_c   1.000
_cell.angle_alpha   90.00
_cell.angle_beta   90.00
_cell.angle_gamma   90.00
#
_symmetry.space_group_name_H-M   'P 1'
#
loop_
_entity.id
_entity.type
_entity.pdbx_description
1 polymer ?
#
loop_
_entity_poly.entity_id
_entity_poly.type
_entity_poly.pdbx_seq_one_letter_code
_entity_poly.pdbx_strand_id
1 'polypeptide(L)'
;MARLIANQITGQIGQQVVVDNRGGANGIIGCDIVARAAADGYTLLYAATAFAIMPSVSKKLPFDVVRDFVPITRVGVLEGALLLVHPNLPVQNVRELIELAKGRSLTFGSPGVGNSLHLMAELFNVSAGTLDDDDLAV
;
A
#
# COMPACT_ATOMS: atom_id res chain seq x y z
N MET A 1 -7.25 4.03 11.07
CA MET A 1 -6.22 4.80 11.81
C MET A 1 -6.36 6.31 11.64
N ALA A 2 -6.44 6.86 10.42
CA ALA A 2 -6.60 8.32 10.20
C ALA A 2 -7.67 9.00 11.08
N ARG A 3 -8.90 8.45 11.15
CA ARG A 3 -9.99 8.99 11.99
C ARG A 3 -9.68 8.98 13.49
N LEU A 4 -8.97 7.96 13.98
CA LEU A 4 -8.56 7.87 15.38
C LEU A 4 -7.53 8.95 15.71
N ILE A 5 -6.56 9.16 14.81
CA ILE A 5 -5.55 10.21 14.96
C ILE A 5 -6.21 11.60 14.89
N ALA A 6 -7.11 11.82 13.94
CA ALA A 6 -7.82 13.09 13.79
C ALA A 6 -8.61 13.48 15.05
N ASN A 7 -9.30 12.52 15.68
CA ASN A 7 -9.99 12.77 16.94
C ASN A 7 -9.02 13.20 18.06
N GLN A 8 -7.86 12.54 18.16
CA GLN A 8 -6.85 12.88 19.16
C GLN A 8 -6.25 14.27 18.92
N ILE A 9 -5.89 14.58 17.67
CA ILE A 9 -5.33 15.90 17.31
C ILE A 9 -6.36 17.00 17.61
N THR A 10 -7.63 16.78 17.25
CA THR A 10 -8.73 17.73 17.52
C THR A 10 -8.80 18.11 18.99
N GLY A 11 -8.71 17.12 19.89
CA GLY A 11 -8.71 17.35 21.33
C GLY A 11 -7.48 18.11 21.84
N GLN A 12 -6.34 17.99 21.17
CA GLN A 12 -5.09 18.65 21.59
C GLN A 12 -4.98 20.10 21.10
N ILE A 13 -5.42 20.39 19.88
CA ILE A 13 -5.24 21.71 19.27
C ILE A 13 -6.48 22.59 19.36
N GLY A 14 -7.63 22.04 19.79
CA GLY A 14 -8.89 22.78 19.92
C GLY A 14 -9.56 23.13 18.59
N GLN A 15 -9.04 22.63 17.46
CA GLN A 15 -9.58 22.79 16.12
C GLN A 15 -9.97 21.45 15.53
N GLN A 16 -11.14 21.39 14.90
CA GLN A 16 -11.66 20.16 14.28
C GLN A 16 -10.79 19.72 13.09
N VAL A 17 -10.31 18.47 13.15
CA VAL A 17 -9.64 17.80 12.04
C VAL A 17 -10.66 16.94 11.29
N VAL A 18 -10.94 17.29 10.04
CA VAL A 18 -11.88 16.55 9.18
C VAL A 18 -11.11 15.54 8.33
N VAL A 19 -11.55 14.27 8.33
CA VAL A 19 -10.98 13.22 7.48
C VAL A 19 -11.74 13.13 6.17
N ASP A 20 -11.06 13.42 5.07
CA ASP A 20 -11.55 13.27 3.70
C ASP A 20 -10.86 12.07 3.03
N ASN A 21 -11.64 11.09 2.57
CA ASN A 21 -11.15 9.87 1.94
C ASN A 21 -11.13 10.02 0.40
N ARG A 22 -9.97 10.36 -0.16
CA ARG A 22 -9.75 10.48 -1.61
C ARG A 22 -9.07 9.24 -2.19
N GLY A 23 -9.87 8.25 -2.58
CA GLY A 23 -9.38 7.00 -3.18
C GLY A 23 -9.09 7.09 -4.68
N GLY A 24 -8.42 6.06 -5.21
CA GLY A 24 -8.14 5.88 -6.65
C GLY A 24 -6.65 5.94 -7.02
N ALA A 25 -6.29 5.22 -8.09
CA ALA A 25 -4.91 5.14 -8.61
C ALA A 25 -3.85 4.87 -7.53
N ASN A 26 -4.08 3.86 -6.67
CA ASN A 26 -3.19 3.51 -5.55
C ASN A 26 -2.89 4.68 -4.58
N GLY A 27 -3.77 5.69 -4.50
CA GLY A 27 -3.62 6.87 -3.64
C GLY A 27 -3.03 8.09 -4.34
N ILE A 28 -2.66 8.01 -5.62
CA ILE A 28 -2.09 9.13 -6.38
C ILE A 28 -3.03 10.35 -6.39
N ILE A 29 -4.34 10.14 -6.51
CA ILE A 29 -5.33 11.23 -6.53
C ILE A 29 -5.28 12.04 -5.24
N GLY A 30 -5.30 11.37 -4.08
CA GLY A 30 -5.20 12.05 -2.79
C GLY A 30 -3.87 12.77 -2.60
N CYS A 31 -2.77 12.17 -3.08
CA CYS A 31 -1.44 12.78 -3.01
C CYS A 31 -1.35 14.05 -3.87
N ASP A 32 -1.88 14.04 -5.10
CA ASP A 32 -1.86 15.21 -6.00
C ASP A 32 -2.69 16.37 -5.42
N ILE A 33 -3.82 16.08 -4.79
CA ILE A 33 -4.63 17.09 -4.08
C ILE A 33 -3.80 17.77 -2.99
N VAL A 34 -3.11 16.99 -2.15
CA VAL A 34 -2.30 17.56 -1.06
C VAL A 34 -1.05 18.27 -1.59
N ALA A 35 -0.38 17.74 -2.60
CA ALA A 35 0.80 18.37 -3.23
C ALA A 35 0.49 19.75 -3.82
N ARG A 36 -0.75 19.97 -4.27
CA ARG A 36 -1.22 21.25 -4.84
C ARG A 36 -1.86 22.19 -3.82
N ALA A 37 -2.07 21.73 -2.58
CA ALA A 37 -2.70 22.54 -1.56
C ALA A 37 -1.79 23.70 -1.12
N ALA A 38 -2.38 24.71 -0.48
CA ALA A 38 -1.61 25.75 0.16
C ALA A 38 -0.70 25.14 1.25
N ALA A 39 0.56 25.56 1.29
CA ALA A 39 1.54 25.12 2.28
C ALA A 39 1.34 25.83 3.64
N ASP A 40 0.13 25.76 4.19
CA ASP A 40 -0.32 26.49 5.38
C ASP A 40 -0.61 25.58 6.59
N GLY A 41 -0.47 24.26 6.43
CA GLY A 41 -0.67 23.26 7.48
C GLY A 41 -2.11 22.79 7.67
N TYR A 42 -3.09 23.31 6.92
CA TYR A 42 -4.49 22.87 7.03
C TYR A 42 -4.83 21.64 6.17
N THR A 43 -3.98 21.33 5.19
CA THR A 43 -4.13 20.14 4.35
C THR A 43 -2.99 19.18 4.62
N LEU A 44 -3.33 18.01 5.18
CA LEU A 44 -2.36 16.98 5.58
C LEU A 44 -2.61 15.67 4.82
N LEU A 45 -1.53 15.00 4.43
CA LEU A 45 -1.61 13.67 3.83
C LEU A 45 -1.43 12.59 4.90
N TYR A 46 -2.42 11.71 5.05
CA TYR A 46 -2.23 10.43 5.72
C TYR A 46 -1.71 9.40 4.72
N ALA A 47 -0.39 9.22 4.67
CA ALA A 47 0.28 8.32 3.75
C ALA A 47 0.51 6.93 4.36
N ALA A 48 0.55 5.91 3.50
CA ALA A 48 0.98 4.55 3.81
C ALA A 48 2.21 4.18 2.96
N THR A 49 2.76 2.98 3.14
CA THR A 49 3.95 2.50 2.41
C THR A 49 3.80 2.61 0.87
N ALA A 50 2.58 2.53 0.34
CA ALA A 50 2.29 2.76 -1.08
C ALA A 50 2.85 4.10 -1.61
N PHE A 51 2.87 5.16 -0.79
CA PHE A 51 3.43 6.47 -1.16
C PHE A 51 4.90 6.39 -1.59
N ALA A 52 5.71 5.59 -0.88
CA ALA A 52 7.12 5.40 -1.22
C ALA A 52 7.32 4.50 -2.45
N ILE A 53 6.34 3.65 -2.77
CA ILE A 53 6.39 2.70 -3.90
C ILE A 53 5.96 3.38 -5.21
N MET A 54 5.06 4.37 -5.14
CA MET A 54 4.47 5.05 -6.31
C MET A 54 5.46 5.38 -7.44
N PRO A 55 6.66 5.96 -7.17
CA PRO A 55 7.60 6.32 -8.23
C PRO A 55 8.15 5.12 -9.01
N SER A 56 8.23 3.95 -8.37
CA SER A 56 8.74 2.73 -9.00
C SER A 56 7.71 2.01 -9.86
N VAL A 57 6.42 2.17 -9.55
CA VAL A 57 5.33 1.41 -10.20
C VAL A 57 4.47 2.27 -11.12
N SER A 58 4.63 3.59 -11.09
CA SER A 58 3.84 4.53 -11.90
C SER A 58 4.72 5.22 -12.92
N LYS A 59 4.42 5.04 -14.21
CA LYS A 59 5.20 5.63 -15.32
C LYS A 59 5.29 7.17 -15.25
N LYS A 60 4.26 7.82 -14.72
CA LYS A 60 4.21 9.28 -14.58
C LYS A 60 3.42 9.64 -13.33
N LEU A 61 4.07 10.36 -12.41
CA LEU A 61 3.42 10.96 -11.26
C LEU A 61 3.22 12.46 -11.50
N PRO A 62 2.11 13.05 -11.02
CA PRO A 62 1.86 14.48 -11.11
C PRO A 62 2.59 15.30 -10.03
N PHE A 63 3.32 14.64 -9.14
CA PHE A 63 4.10 15.21 -8.03
C PHE A 63 5.39 14.41 -7.82
N ASP A 64 6.32 14.99 -7.06
CA ASP A 64 7.54 14.35 -6.56
C ASP A 64 7.38 14.01 -5.06
N VAL A 65 7.56 12.73 -4.71
CA VAL A 65 7.32 12.23 -3.33
C VAL A 65 8.32 12.74 -2.30
N VAL A 66 9.47 13.28 -2.72
CA VAL A 66 10.52 13.82 -1.85
C VAL A 66 10.47 15.34 -1.81
N ARG A 67 10.34 15.99 -2.98
CA ARG A 67 10.39 17.45 -3.10
C ARG A 67 9.08 18.12 -2.68
N ASP A 68 7.93 17.54 -3.02
CA ASP A 68 6.64 18.22 -2.89
C ASP A 68 5.94 17.95 -1.54
N PHE A 69 6.57 17.20 -0.63
CA PHE A 69 6.01 16.83 0.68
C PHE A 69 7.00 17.02 1.82
N VAL A 70 6.51 17.50 2.97
CA VAL A 70 7.28 17.59 4.20
C VAL A 70 6.83 16.48 5.16
N PRO A 71 7.73 15.56 5.57
CA PRO A 71 7.38 14.52 6.51
C PRO A 71 7.17 15.11 7.91
N ILE A 72 6.03 14.78 8.54
CA ILE A 72 5.69 15.25 9.89
C ILE A 72 6.10 14.21 10.94
N THR A 73 5.47 13.03 10.91
CA THR A 73 5.76 11.95 11.85
C THR A 73 5.21 10.61 11.36
N ARG A 74 5.79 9.50 11.85
CA ARG A 74 5.30 8.16 11.61
C ARG A 74 4.35 7.76 12.74
N VAL A 75 3.07 7.59 12.40
CA VAL A 75 1.99 7.35 13.37
C VAL A 75 1.67 5.88 13.62
N GLY A 76 2.29 4.97 12.88
CA GLY A 76 2.12 3.53 13.04
C GLY A 76 3.04 2.74 12.12
N VAL A 77 3.29 1.50 12.50
CA VAL A 77 4.01 0.50 11.69
C VAL A 77 3.10 -0.72 11.61
N LEU A 78 2.91 -1.22 10.39
CA LEU A 78 2.28 -2.52 10.18
C LEU A 78 3.41 -3.55 10.12
N GLU A 79 3.48 -4.44 11.10
CA GLU A 79 4.50 -5.49 11.13
C GLU A 79 3.96 -6.75 10.44
N GLY A 80 4.60 -7.12 9.33
CA GLY A 80 4.35 -8.35 8.62
C GLY A 80 3.10 -8.35 7.73
N ALA A 81 2.90 -9.49 7.08
CA ALA A 81 1.71 -9.83 6.32
C ALA A 81 1.28 -11.24 6.69
N LEU A 82 -0.01 -11.52 6.58
CA LEU A 82 -0.56 -12.85 6.78
C LEU A 82 -0.83 -13.49 5.42
N LEU A 83 -0.31 -14.70 5.23
CA LEU A 83 -0.64 -15.53 4.08
C LEU A 83 -1.88 -16.34 4.43
N LEU A 84 -2.96 -16.10 3.69
CA LEU A 84 -4.24 -16.76 3.88
C LEU A 84 -4.60 -17.53 2.62
N VAL A 85 -5.10 -18.75 2.79
CA VAL A 85 -5.58 -19.59 1.69
C VAL A 85 -7.06 -19.88 1.87
N HIS A 86 -7.76 -20.15 0.76
CA HIS A 86 -9.13 -20.63 0.82
C HIS A 86 -9.17 -22.00 1.51
N PRO A 87 -10.14 -22.30 2.40
CA PRO A 87 -10.16 -23.56 3.16
C PRO A 87 -10.24 -24.83 2.30
N ASN A 88 -10.74 -24.72 1.07
CA ASN A 88 -10.79 -25.84 0.12
C ASN A 88 -9.46 -26.07 -0.64
N LEU A 89 -8.44 -25.23 -0.42
CA LEU A 89 -7.13 -25.44 -1.02
C LEU A 89 -6.42 -26.56 -0.24
N PRO A 90 -5.93 -27.63 -0.89
CA PRO A 90 -5.40 -28.81 -0.21
C PRO A 90 -3.97 -28.58 0.29
N VAL A 91 -3.77 -27.55 1.12
CA VAL A 91 -2.48 -27.17 1.70
C VAL A 91 -2.67 -26.81 3.16
N GLN A 92 -1.77 -27.28 4.02
CA GLN A 92 -1.79 -27.07 5.46
C GLN A 92 -0.61 -26.23 5.96
N ASN A 93 0.34 -25.93 5.07
CA ASN A 93 1.52 -25.13 5.38
C ASN A 93 2.07 -24.45 4.12
N VAL A 94 3.03 -23.55 4.32
CA VAL A 94 3.65 -22.77 3.24
C VAL A 94 4.43 -23.64 2.25
N ARG A 95 5.04 -24.74 2.70
CA ARG A 95 5.79 -25.65 1.81
C ARG A 95 4.84 -26.29 0.79
N GLU A 96 3.72 -26.84 1.25
CA GLU A 96 2.70 -27.45 0.40
C GLU A 96 2.10 -26.41 -0.57
N LEU A 97 1.93 -25.17 -0.13
CA LEU A 97 1.49 -24.08 -1.01
C LEU A 97 2.50 -23.79 -2.12
N ILE A 98 3.80 -23.73 -1.80
CA ILE A 98 4.86 -23.52 -2.80
C ILE A 98 4.92 -24.69 -3.78
N GLU A 99 4.84 -25.92 -3.28
CA GLU A 99 4.82 -27.12 -4.13
C GLU A 99 3.61 -27.13 -5.07
N LEU A 100 2.43 -26.75 -4.56
CA LEU A 100 1.22 -26.62 -5.36
C LEU A 100 1.36 -25.52 -6.43
N ALA A 101 1.90 -24.36 -6.06
CA ALA A 101 2.11 -23.22 -6.97
C ALA A 101 3.13 -23.51 -8.08
N LYS A 102 4.12 -24.39 -7.82
CA LYS A 102 5.05 -24.86 -8.87
C LYS A 102 4.40 -25.82 -9.86
N GLY A 103 3.37 -26.54 -9.44
CA GLY A 103 2.66 -27.50 -10.29
C GLY A 103 1.51 -26.90 -11.11
N ARG A 104 0.98 -25.74 -10.70
CA ARG A 104 -0.08 -25.01 -11.40
C ARG A 104 -0.12 -23.54 -10.98
N SER A 105 -0.56 -22.69 -11.89
CA SER A 105 -0.85 -21.28 -11.62
C SER A 105 -1.89 -21.10 -10.52
N LEU A 106 -1.62 -20.18 -9.59
CA LEU A 106 -2.54 -19.77 -8.53
C LEU A 106 -2.73 -18.26 -8.59
N THR A 107 -3.95 -17.80 -8.33
CA THR A 107 -4.24 -16.37 -8.20
C THR A 107 -4.20 -15.94 -6.73
N PHE A 108 -3.71 -14.75 -6.44
CA PHE A 108 -3.78 -14.15 -5.11
C PHE A 108 -4.52 -12.81 -5.12
N GLY A 109 -5.11 -12.45 -3.98
CA GLY A 109 -5.78 -11.17 -3.79
C GLY A 109 -4.83 -10.11 -3.26
N SER A 110 -4.92 -8.88 -3.79
CA SER A 110 -4.25 -7.71 -3.23
C SER A 110 -5.18 -6.50 -3.26
N PRO A 111 -4.94 -5.45 -2.44
CA PRO A 111 -5.67 -4.19 -2.56
C PRO A 111 -5.52 -3.43 -3.90
N GLY A 112 -4.72 -3.92 -4.85
CA GLY A 112 -4.45 -3.28 -6.15
C GLY A 112 -2.99 -3.40 -6.63
N VAL A 113 -2.76 -3.34 -7.94
CA VAL A 113 -1.40 -3.42 -8.52
C VAL A 113 -0.50 -2.31 -7.95
N GLY A 114 0.73 -2.66 -7.58
CA GLY A 114 1.73 -1.72 -7.09
C GLY A 114 1.56 -1.30 -5.62
N ASN A 115 0.62 -1.90 -4.87
CA ASN A 115 0.55 -1.69 -3.43
C ASN A 115 1.53 -2.61 -2.67
N SER A 116 1.76 -2.34 -1.37
CA SER A 116 2.72 -3.09 -0.56
C SER A 116 2.44 -4.59 -0.43
N LEU A 117 1.18 -5.01 -0.28
CA LEU A 117 0.81 -6.42 -0.24
C LEU A 117 0.93 -7.10 -1.61
N HIS A 118 0.69 -6.38 -2.70
CA HIS A 118 0.99 -6.88 -4.05
C HIS A 118 2.49 -7.14 -4.21
N LEU A 119 3.34 -6.17 -3.86
CA LEU A 119 4.79 -6.36 -3.93
C LEU A 119 5.31 -7.43 -2.97
N MET A 120 4.68 -7.62 -1.80
CA MET A 120 5.03 -8.73 -0.90
C MET A 120 4.69 -10.09 -1.49
N ALA A 121 3.57 -10.22 -2.20
CA ALA A 121 3.20 -11.45 -2.90
C ALA A 121 4.16 -11.73 -4.06
N GLU A 122 4.51 -10.71 -4.86
CA GLU A 122 5.53 -10.85 -5.91
C GLU A 122 6.90 -11.23 -5.35
N LEU A 123 7.31 -10.60 -4.24
CA LEU A 123 8.55 -10.95 -3.55
C LEU A 123 8.53 -12.40 -3.04
N PHE A 124 7.37 -12.86 -2.55
CA PHE A 124 7.18 -14.26 -2.16
C PHE A 124 7.36 -15.17 -3.37
N ASN A 125 6.73 -14.86 -4.51
CA ASN A 125 6.83 -15.67 -5.72
C ASN A 125 8.28 -15.76 -6.25
N VAL A 126 8.98 -14.63 -6.30
CA VAL A 126 10.41 -14.57 -6.66
C VAL A 126 11.23 -15.45 -5.72
N SER A 127 11.02 -15.33 -4.41
CA SER A 127 11.78 -16.07 -3.39
C SER A 127 11.46 -17.57 -3.38
N ALA A 128 10.21 -17.94 -3.65
CA ALA A 128 9.73 -19.32 -3.68
C ALA A 128 10.01 -20.02 -5.03
N GLY A 129 10.31 -19.26 -6.08
CA GLY A 129 10.44 -19.75 -7.45
C GLY A 129 9.10 -20.23 -8.00
N THR A 130 8.05 -19.43 -7.82
CA THR A 130 6.65 -19.73 -8.24
C THR A 130 6.09 -18.67 -9.17
N LEU A 131 6.96 -17.88 -9.83
CA LEU A 131 6.53 -16.96 -10.89
C LEU A 131 6.08 -17.76 -12.11
N ASP A 132 4.97 -17.36 -12.72
CA ASP A 132 4.58 -17.84 -14.04
C ASP A 132 5.31 -17.02 -15.13
N ASP A 133 5.42 -17.57 -16.35
CA ASP A 133 6.05 -16.87 -17.49
C ASP A 133 5.35 -15.54 -17.82
N ASP A 134 4.04 -15.43 -17.53
CA ASP A 134 3.26 -14.19 -17.69
C ASP A 134 3.63 -13.11 -16.64
N ASP A 135 4.14 -13.49 -15.47
CA ASP A 135 4.55 -12.55 -14.40
C ASP A 135 5.88 -11.86 -14.71
N LEU A 136 6.69 -12.43 -15.61
CA LEU A 136 7.98 -11.89 -16.04
C LEU A 136 7.85 -10.78 -17.12
N ALA A 137 6.65 -10.52 -17.62
CA ALA A 137 6.39 -9.64 -18.76
C ALA A 137 6.00 -8.19 -18.39
N VAL A 138 6.06 -7.80 -17.10
CA VAL A 138 5.66 -6.46 -16.60
C VAL A 138 6.84 -5.51 -16.43
#